data_AF-A0A8X6M0G4-F1
#
_entry.id   AF-A0A8X6M0G4-F1
#
_cell.length_a   1.000
_cell.length_b   1.000
_cell.length_c   1.000
_cell.angle_alpha   90.00
_cell.angle_beta   90.00
_cell.angle_gamma   90.00
#
_symmetry.space_group_name_H-M   'P 1'
#
loop_
_entity.id
_entity.type
_entity.pdbx_description
1 polymer ?
#
loop_
_entity_poly.entity_id
_entity_poly.type
_entity_poly.pdbx_seq_one_letter_code
_entity_poly.pdbx_strand_id
1 'polypeptide(L)'
;MTELFLQRLPSSVQTILAVVSDLTLDKAATLRTEFSKSRHLLLKLFSVSKEHSLESKLFREIEKLNQRIDRLAISRGRSPYLRNKNSRERSISNTRDFSICWFHRRFGKKCREEKCIKPCTWQGNEASKE
;
A
#
# COMPACT_ATOMS: atom_id res chain seq x y z
N MET A 1 34.55 -23.62 -52.00
CA MET A 1 34.36 -22.56 -50.98
C MET A 1 33.81 -23.07 -49.64
N THR A 2 33.20 -24.26 -49.57
CA THR A 2 32.65 -24.84 -48.31
C THR A 2 33.69 -25.56 -47.44
N GLU A 3 34.80 -26.06 -48.00
CA GLU A 3 35.78 -26.86 -47.25
C GLU A 3 36.60 -26.05 -46.24
N LEU A 4 36.98 -24.81 -46.57
CA LEU A 4 37.70 -23.92 -45.65
C LEU A 4 36.86 -23.55 -44.41
N PHE A 5 35.53 -23.56 -44.54
CA PHE A 5 34.61 -23.30 -43.44
C PHE A 5 34.54 -24.49 -42.48
N LEU A 6 34.53 -25.72 -43.00
CA LEU A 6 34.51 -26.93 -42.19
C LEU A 6 35.77 -27.07 -41.33
N GLN A 7 36.94 -26.70 -41.87
CA GLN A 7 38.22 -26.76 -41.14
C GLN A 7 38.32 -25.79 -39.95
N ARG A 8 37.49 -24.73 -39.90
CA ARG A 8 37.48 -23.75 -38.79
C ARG A 8 36.46 -24.07 -37.69
N LEU A 9 35.64 -25.11 -37.85
CA LEU A 9 34.67 -25.50 -36.85
C LEU A 9 35.34 -26.28 -35.70
N PRO A 10 34.90 -26.10 -34.45
CA PRO A 10 35.35 -26.93 -33.33
C PRO A 10 35.14 -28.42 -33.60
N SER A 11 36.07 -29.26 -33.14
CA SER A 11 36.08 -30.71 -33.44
C SER A 11 34.75 -31.41 -33.13
N SER A 12 34.04 -30.99 -32.08
CA SER A 12 32.72 -31.52 -31.72
C SER A 12 31.67 -31.30 -32.81
N VAL A 13 31.71 -30.14 -33.48
CA VAL A 13 30.77 -29.78 -34.55
C VAL A 13 31.13 -30.53 -35.84
N GLN A 14 32.41 -30.73 -36.13
CA GLN A 14 32.86 -31.51 -37.29
C GLN A 14 32.41 -32.98 -37.19
N THR A 15 32.53 -33.60 -36.02
CA THR A 15 32.07 -34.99 -35.80
C THR A 15 30.57 -35.11 -35.99
N ILE A 16 29.78 -34.17 -35.45
CA ILE A 16 28.33 -34.15 -35.63
C ILE A 16 27.97 -33.99 -37.12
N LEU A 17 28.66 -33.06 -37.82
CA LEU A 17 28.41 -32.84 -39.24
C LEU A 17 28.79 -34.05 -40.10
N ALA A 18 29.88 -34.75 -39.79
CA ALA A 18 30.27 -35.97 -40.49
C ALA A 18 29.20 -37.07 -40.38
N VAL A 19 28.66 -37.25 -39.18
CA VAL A 19 27.54 -38.19 -38.94
C VAL A 19 26.28 -37.74 -39.69
N VAL A 20 26.04 -36.43 -39.79
CA VAL A 20 24.88 -35.85 -40.50
C VAL A 20 25.03 -35.88 -42.02
N SER A 21 26.25 -35.79 -42.56
CA SER A 21 26.48 -35.93 -44.01
C SER A 21 26.27 -37.36 -44.50
N ASP A 22 26.46 -38.37 -43.64
CA ASP A 22 26.20 -39.78 -43.95
C ASP A 22 24.73 -40.19 -43.73
N LEU A 23 23.88 -39.28 -43.24
CA LEU A 23 22.48 -39.55 -42.98
C LEU A 23 21.64 -39.39 -44.25
N THR A 24 21.03 -40.49 -44.70
CA THR A 24 20.00 -40.44 -45.74
C THR A 24 18.81 -39.61 -45.27
N LEU A 25 18.16 -38.90 -46.20
CA LEU A 25 17.07 -37.95 -45.94
C LEU A 25 15.92 -38.57 -45.11
N ASP A 26 15.73 -39.89 -45.23
CA ASP A 26 14.76 -40.70 -44.48
C ASP A 26 15.15 -40.90 -43.00
N LYS A 27 16.44 -41.12 -42.72
CA LYS A 27 16.97 -41.18 -41.34
C LYS A 27 16.96 -39.81 -40.65
N ALA A 28 17.17 -38.74 -41.41
CA ALA A 28 17.03 -37.38 -40.91
C ALA A 28 15.57 -37.04 -40.55
N ALA A 29 14.60 -37.52 -41.34
CA ALA A 29 13.18 -37.33 -41.07
C ALA A 29 12.73 -38.06 -39.80
N THR A 30 13.21 -39.28 -39.58
CA THR A 30 12.93 -40.06 -38.36
C THR A 30 13.55 -39.42 -37.12
N LEU A 31 14.82 -39.01 -37.18
CA LEU A 31 15.48 -38.27 -36.09
C LEU A 31 14.78 -36.94 -35.78
N ARG A 32 14.34 -36.18 -36.79
CA ARG A 32 13.59 -34.94 -36.58
C ARG A 32 12.26 -35.19 -35.86
N THR A 33 11.57 -36.28 -36.22
CA THR A 33 10.29 -36.64 -35.61
C THR A 33 10.47 -37.07 -34.16
N GLU A 34 11.52 -37.84 -33.86
CA GLU A 34 11.85 -38.32 -32.52
C GLU A 34 12.35 -37.17 -31.62
N PHE A 35 13.21 -36.29 -32.16
CA PHE A 35 13.67 -35.09 -31.48
C PHE A 35 12.55 -34.06 -31.22
N SER A 36 11.57 -33.96 -32.12
CA SER A 36 10.38 -33.11 -31.89
C SER A 36 9.52 -33.64 -30.74
N LYS A 37 9.37 -34.97 -30.65
CA LYS A 37 8.67 -35.63 -29.53
C LYS A 37 9.40 -35.41 -28.20
N SER A 38 10.72 -35.58 -28.17
CA SER A 38 11.52 -35.36 -26.95
C SER A 38 11.60 -33.88 -26.55
N ARG A 39 11.66 -32.95 -27.52
CA ARG A 39 11.55 -31.50 -27.28
C ARG A 39 10.26 -31.11 -26.57
N HIS A 40 9.12 -31.68 -26.95
CA HIS A 40 7.85 -31.39 -26.28
C HIS A 40 7.86 -31.80 -24.81
N LEU A 41 8.52 -32.91 -24.48
CA LEU A 41 8.68 -33.37 -23.10
C LEU A 41 9.63 -32.46 -22.32
N LEU A 42 10.75 -32.05 -22.91
CA LEU A 42 11.68 -31.10 -22.28
C LEU A 42 11.01 -29.74 -22.05
N LEU A 43 10.33 -29.17 -23.05
CA LEU A 43 9.63 -27.90 -22.91
C LEU A 43 8.53 -27.96 -21.85
N LYS A 44 7.80 -29.08 -21.74
CA LYS A 44 6.78 -29.28 -20.69
C LYS A 44 7.40 -29.37 -19.29
N LEU A 45 8.56 -30.02 -19.14
CA LEU A 45 9.28 -30.09 -17.87
C LEU A 45 9.90 -28.75 -17.45
N PHE A 46 10.47 -28.00 -18.40
CA PHE A 46 11.07 -26.68 -18.15
C PHE A 46 10.01 -25.59 -17.89
N SER A 47 8.87 -25.64 -18.60
CA SER A 47 7.76 -24.69 -18.42
C SER A 47 7.06 -24.83 -17.07
N VAL A 48 6.91 -26.05 -16.55
CA VAL A 48 6.16 -26.29 -15.30
C VAL A 48 7.01 -25.99 -14.05
N SER A 49 8.34 -26.10 -14.11
CA SER A 49 9.18 -26.10 -12.90
C SER A 49 9.74 -24.72 -12.50
N LYS A 50 10.12 -23.85 -13.45
CA LYS A 50 10.80 -22.58 -13.12
C LYS A 50 9.89 -21.37 -13.06
N GLU A 51 8.91 -21.28 -13.96
CA GLU A 51 8.05 -20.08 -14.03
C GLU A 51 7.08 -20.01 -12.86
N HIS A 52 6.45 -21.14 -12.50
CA HIS A 52 5.48 -21.20 -11.42
C HIS A 52 6.09 -20.85 -10.04
N SER A 53 7.39 -21.04 -9.83
CA SER A 53 8.08 -20.74 -8.56
C SER A 53 8.46 -19.26 -8.42
N LEU A 54 8.89 -18.61 -9.51
CA LEU A 54 9.24 -17.19 -9.50
C LEU A 54 7.98 -16.33 -9.56
N GLU A 55 7.05 -16.69 -10.42
CA GLU A 55 5.77 -16.00 -10.58
C GLU A 55 4.96 -16.02 -9.28
N SER A 56 4.86 -17.18 -8.61
CA SER A 56 4.20 -17.26 -7.29
C SER A 56 4.90 -16.44 -6.20
N LYS A 57 6.23 -16.35 -6.21
CA LYS A 57 6.98 -15.48 -5.29
C LYS A 57 6.71 -14.01 -5.57
N LEU A 58 6.66 -13.61 -6.85
CA LEU A 58 6.34 -12.25 -7.26
C LEU A 58 4.92 -11.87 -6.86
N PHE A 59 3.93 -12.73 -7.14
CA PHE A 59 2.54 -12.51 -6.69
C PHE A 59 2.44 -12.38 -5.18
N ARG A 60 3.16 -13.21 -4.42
CA ARG A 60 3.18 -13.11 -2.95
C ARG A 60 3.81 -11.81 -2.46
N GLU A 61 4.81 -11.28 -3.17
CA GLU A 61 5.45 -10.03 -2.78
C GLU A 61 4.58 -8.81 -3.15
N ILE A 62 3.89 -8.86 -4.29
CA ILE A 62 2.87 -7.86 -4.68
C ILE A 62 1.74 -7.82 -3.64
N GLU A 63 1.23 -8.97 -3.22
CA GLU A 63 0.20 -9.08 -2.17
C GLU A 63 0.64 -8.41 -0.86
N LYS A 64 1.87 -8.67 -0.41
CA LYS A 64 2.42 -8.02 0.78
C LYS A 64 2.57 -6.51 0.61
N LEU A 65 2.97 -6.04 -0.56
CA LEU A 65 3.10 -4.61 -0.85
C LEU A 65 1.73 -3.93 -0.80
N ASN A 66 0.71 -4.53 -1.41
CA ASN A 66 -0.67 -4.03 -1.34
C ASN A 66 -1.16 -3.94 0.10
N GLN A 67 -0.96 -4.99 0.91
CA GLN A 67 -1.32 -4.96 2.33
C GLN A 67 -0.59 -3.87 3.13
N ARG A 68 0.66 -3.55 2.78
CA ARG A 68 1.39 -2.43 3.39
C ARG A 68 0.80 -1.09 2.96
N ILE A 69 0.45 -0.93 1.68
CA ILE A 69 -0.19 0.28 1.15
C ILE A 69 -1.54 0.51 1.82
N ASP A 70 -2.38 -0.52 1.97
CA ASP A 70 -3.68 -0.42 2.63
C ASP A 70 -3.55 0.02 4.09
N ARG A 71 -2.60 -0.56 4.83
CA ARG A 71 -2.30 -0.14 6.22
C ARG A 71 -1.86 1.31 6.28
N LEU A 72 -1.01 1.74 5.34
CA LEU A 72 -0.54 3.13 5.28
C LEU A 72 -1.68 4.09 4.90
N ALA A 73 -2.56 3.73 3.98
CA ALA A 73 -3.74 4.50 3.61
C ALA A 73 -4.69 4.70 4.80
N ILE A 74 -4.93 3.64 5.57
CA ILE A 74 -5.74 3.70 6.80
C ILE A 74 -5.07 4.59 7.84
N SER A 75 -3.74 4.51 7.99
CA SER A 75 -3.01 5.31 8.98
C SER A 75 -2.98 6.81 8.66
N ARG A 76 -2.97 7.19 7.38
CA ARG A 76 -3.02 8.59 6.94
C ARG A 76 -4.40 9.23 7.07
N GLY A 77 -5.48 8.44 7.03
CA GLY A 77 -6.85 8.93 7.23
C GLY A 77 -7.28 9.00 8.70
N ARG A 78 -6.63 8.26 9.60
CA ARG A 78 -6.90 8.27 11.05
C ARG A 78 -5.79 8.98 11.79
N SER A 79 -5.80 10.32 11.75
CA SER A 79 -5.06 11.10 12.75
C SER A 79 -5.56 10.69 14.15
N PRO A 80 -4.70 10.15 15.04
CA PRO A 80 -5.09 9.82 16.42
C PRO A 80 -5.54 11.06 17.21
N TYR A 81 -5.15 12.25 16.73
CA TYR A 81 -5.45 13.52 17.36
C TYR A 81 -6.92 13.95 17.22
N LEU A 82 -7.69 13.36 16.29
CA LEU A 82 -9.07 13.80 16.03
C LEU A 82 -10.14 13.01 16.80
N ARG A 83 -9.76 12.04 17.64
CA ARG A 83 -10.73 11.21 18.40
C ARG A 83 -10.91 11.61 19.86
N ASN A 84 -10.64 12.87 20.20
CA ASN A 84 -11.08 13.46 21.46
C ASN A 84 -11.95 14.70 21.20
N LYS A 85 -12.95 14.54 20.33
CA LYS A 85 -14.12 15.41 20.37
C LYS A 85 -15.05 14.85 21.44
N ASN A 86 -14.65 15.05 22.70
CA ASN A 86 -15.60 15.18 23.80
C ASN A 86 -16.53 16.35 23.45
N SER A 87 -17.48 16.09 22.56
CA SER A 87 -18.61 16.95 22.29
C SER A 87 -19.50 16.85 23.52
N ARG A 88 -19.06 17.50 24.60
CA ARG A 88 -20.00 18.09 25.55
C ARG A 88 -20.77 19.11 24.71
N GLU A 89 -21.83 18.65 24.06
CA GLU A 89 -22.92 19.51 23.64
C GLU A 89 -23.37 20.21 24.92
N ARG A 90 -22.81 21.39 25.17
CA ARG A 90 -23.37 22.30 26.16
C ARG A 90 -24.71 22.66 25.56
N SER A 91 -25.78 22.09 26.09
CA SER A 91 -27.15 22.47 25.80
C SER A 91 -27.23 24.00 25.89
N ILE A 92 -27.34 24.68 24.74
CA ILE A 92 -27.62 26.12 24.68
C ILE A 92 -29.12 26.28 24.92
N SER A 93 -29.60 25.77 26.06
CA SER A 93 -30.92 26.04 26.59
C SER A 93 -30.75 26.91 27.82
N ASN A 94 -30.13 28.06 27.62
CA ASN A 94 -30.25 29.14 28.58
C ASN A 94 -30.54 30.37 27.74
N THR A 95 -31.83 30.67 27.59
CA THR A 95 -32.34 31.99 27.23
C THR A 95 -31.41 33.01 27.86
N ARG A 96 -30.64 33.70 27.02
CA ARG A 96 -29.58 34.59 27.51
C ARG A 96 -30.29 35.82 28.04
N ASP A 97 -30.62 35.79 29.33
CA ASP A 97 -30.96 37.00 30.04
C ASP A 97 -29.71 37.90 30.03
N PHE A 98 -29.78 38.94 29.19
CA PHE A 98 -28.71 39.93 29.02
C PHE A 98 -28.77 41.02 30.11
N SER A 99 -29.69 40.91 31.08
CA SER A 99 -29.82 41.88 32.16
C SER A 99 -28.62 41.86 33.11
N ILE A 100 -27.92 40.72 33.22
CA ILE A 100 -26.81 40.51 34.14
C ILE A 100 -25.49 40.32 33.37
N CYS A 101 -24.42 41.00 33.80
CA CYS A 101 -23.13 40.94 33.13
C CYS A 101 -22.46 39.55 33.24
N TRP A 102 -21.52 39.26 32.34
CA TRP A 102 -20.82 37.97 32.30
C TRP A 102 -20.17 37.59 33.63
N PHE A 103 -19.61 38.56 34.37
CA PHE A 103 -18.98 38.32 35.65
C PHE A 103 -20.00 37.89 36.72
N HIS A 104 -21.14 38.57 36.83
CA HIS A 104 -22.23 38.13 37.72
C HIS A 104 -22.84 36.79 37.28
N ARG A 105 -22.92 36.50 35.98
CA ARG A 105 -23.36 35.20 35.49
C ARG A 105 -22.43 34.05 35.89
N ARG A 106 -21.12 34.34 35.99
CA ARG A 106 -20.10 33.35 36.33
C ARG A 106 -19.86 33.22 37.84
N PHE A 107 -19.91 34.32 38.58
CA PHE A 107 -19.50 34.39 39.98
C PHE A 107 -20.66 34.70 40.95
N GLY A 108 -21.83 35.11 40.44
CA GLY A 108 -23.00 35.47 41.25
C GLY A 108 -22.67 36.56 42.26
N LYS A 109 -23.09 36.36 43.51
CA LYS A 109 -22.82 37.27 44.66
C LYS A 109 -21.33 37.42 45.00
N LYS A 110 -20.44 36.56 44.47
CA LYS A 110 -18.98 36.65 44.67
C LYS A 110 -18.30 37.50 43.60
N CYS A 111 -19.07 38.12 42.70
CA CYS A 111 -18.52 39.05 41.74
C CYS A 111 -17.94 40.25 42.48
N ARG A 112 -16.71 40.62 42.12
CA ARG A 112 -16.12 41.87 42.62
C ARG A 112 -16.79 43.04 41.92
N GLU A 113 -17.14 44.07 42.67
CA GLU A 113 -17.83 45.26 42.15
C GLU A 113 -17.04 45.90 41.00
N GLU A 114 -15.71 45.94 41.11
CA GLU A 114 -14.78 46.46 40.09
C GLU A 114 -14.87 45.73 38.73
N LYS A 115 -15.30 44.47 38.75
CA LYS A 115 -15.41 43.64 37.54
C LYS A 115 -16.83 43.67 36.94
N CYS A 116 -17.76 44.37 37.58
CA CYS A 116 -19.10 44.53 37.06
C CYS A 116 -19.11 45.48 35.84
N ILE A 117 -19.67 45.03 34.72
CA ILE A 117 -19.82 45.84 33.50
C ILE A 117 -21.27 46.35 33.42
N LYS A 118 -21.46 47.68 33.38
CA LYS A 118 -22.78 48.32 33.20
C LYS A 118 -23.21 48.26 31.72
N PRO A 119 -24.51 48.12 31.40
CA PRO A 119 -25.65 48.02 32.31
C PRO A 119 -25.82 46.59 32.87
N CYS A 120 -25.77 46.45 34.19
CA CYS A 120 -26.01 45.18 34.90
C CYS A 120 -27.09 45.43 35.94
N THR A 121 -28.14 44.61 35.95
CA THR A 121 -29.31 44.73 36.85
C THR A 121 -29.15 43.97 38.16
N TRP A 122 -27.96 43.42 38.42
CA TRP A 122 -27.69 42.60 39.61
C TRP A 122 -27.72 43.46 40.87
N GLN A 123 -28.67 43.19 41.77
CA GLN A 123 -28.73 43.85 43.09
C GLN A 123 -27.70 43.23 44.05
N GLY A 124 -26.92 44.07 44.73
CA GLY A 124 -25.88 43.63 45.70
C GLY A 124 -24.46 44.01 45.32
N ASN A 125 -24.28 44.99 44.43
CA ASN A 125 -22.99 45.59 44.09
C ASN A 125 -22.63 46.75 45.04
N GLU A 126 -23.23 46.74 46.23
CA GLU A 126 -22.99 47.71 47.30
C GLU A 126 -22.58 46.94 48.56
N ALA A 127 -21.31 47.15 48.94
CA ALA A 127 -20.72 46.97 50.26
C ALA A 127 -20.03 45.61 50.55
N SER A 128 -18.73 45.62 50.30
CA SER A 128 -17.75 45.04 51.23
C SER A 128 -16.49 45.92 51.25
N LYS A 129 -16.62 47.12 51.84
CA LYS A 129 -15.47 47.83 52.42
C LYS A 129 -15.40 47.38 53.88
N GLU A 130 -14.45 46.52 54.18
CA GLU A 130 -13.85 46.39 55.50
C GLU A 130 -12.34 46.62 55.33
#